data_AF-K3X3V9-F1
#
_entry.id   AF-K3X3V9-F1
#
_cell.length_a   1.000
_cell.length_b   1.000
_cell.length_c   1.000
_cell.angle_alpha   90.00
_cell.angle_beta   90.00
_cell.angle_gamma   90.00
#
_symmetry.space_group_name_H-M   'P 1'
#
loop_
_entity.id
_entity.type
_entity.pdbx_description
1 polymer ?
#
loop_
_entity_poly.entity_id
_entity_poly.type
_entity_poly.pdbx_seq_one_letter_code
_entity_poly.pdbx_strand_id
1 'polypeptide(L)'
;DGLASFSSKGPSTGGLLKPEVSGPGYNVRSSWNTGTSAYNTISGTSMATPHVAGVVALLLQNNPSLTFAQIKSILTTTTDTSTLKAAGYTCGGKADGTFPNNNFGYGRVNALKAVNSQGSTTPAPTTATPTVAPTSAPTPAPTTKTPTSAPTPAPTTKTPTPAPTTKTPSNCASLGFYDCYYSLNCIWSWSSYSCVDY
;
A
#
# COMPACT_ATOMS: atom_id res chain seq x y z
N ASP A 1 -10.55 11.00 -10.38
CA ASP A 1 -9.60 9.88 -10.43
C ASP A 1 -8.20 10.44 -10.61
N GLY A 2 -7.60 10.95 -9.54
CA GLY A 2 -6.31 11.63 -9.58
C GLY A 2 -5.56 11.41 -8.28
N LEU A 3 -4.27 11.75 -8.26
CA LEU A 3 -3.44 11.55 -7.08
C LEU A 3 -3.86 12.50 -5.95
N ALA A 4 -4.06 11.97 -4.75
CA ALA A 4 -4.35 12.80 -3.59
C ALA A 4 -3.13 13.65 -3.20
N SER A 5 -3.35 14.90 -2.77
CA SER A 5 -2.31 15.86 -2.38
C SER A 5 -1.51 15.46 -1.14
N PHE A 6 -1.88 14.39 -0.44
CA PHE A 6 -1.09 13.82 0.65
C PHE A 6 -0.36 12.54 0.26
N SER A 7 -0.57 12.02 -0.96
CA SER A 7 0.06 10.77 -1.38
C SER A 7 1.55 11.00 -1.55
N SER A 8 2.36 10.22 -0.82
CA SER A 8 3.80 10.19 -1.06
C SER A 8 4.10 9.73 -2.49
N LYS A 9 5.18 10.27 -3.04
CA LYS A 9 5.69 9.96 -4.38
C LYS A 9 7.02 9.26 -4.24
N GLY A 10 7.37 8.43 -5.21
CA GLY A 10 8.72 7.94 -5.36
C GLY A 10 9.58 8.85 -6.24
N PRO A 11 10.77 8.39 -6.66
CA PRO A 11 11.41 7.14 -6.24
C PRO A 11 11.57 6.95 -4.71
N SER A 12 11.88 5.75 -4.24
CA SER A 12 12.35 5.59 -2.85
C SER A 12 13.70 6.28 -2.65
N THR A 13 14.14 6.40 -1.40
CA THR A 13 15.50 6.88 -1.04
C THR A 13 16.64 6.04 -1.64
N GLY A 14 16.35 4.88 -2.23
CA GLY A 14 17.30 4.06 -2.99
C GLY A 14 17.11 4.14 -4.50
N GLY A 15 16.37 5.14 -5.00
CA GLY A 15 16.08 5.32 -6.43
C GLY A 15 15.09 4.30 -7.02
N LEU A 16 14.44 3.47 -6.20
CA LEU A 16 13.51 2.44 -6.70
C LEU A 16 12.16 3.06 -7.08
N LEU A 17 11.56 2.54 -8.14
CA LEU A 17 10.19 2.88 -8.52
C LEU A 17 9.23 2.61 -7.35
N LYS A 18 8.60 3.68 -6.87
CA LYS A 18 7.56 3.65 -5.82
C LYS A 18 6.50 4.72 -6.11
N PRO A 19 5.24 4.53 -5.68
CA PRO A 19 4.68 3.31 -5.10
C PRO A 19 4.60 2.16 -6.13
N GLU A 20 4.24 0.94 -5.71
CA GLU A 20 3.94 -0.14 -6.66
C GLU A 20 2.60 0.07 -7.37
N VAL A 21 1.53 0.34 -6.62
CA VAL A 21 0.18 0.50 -7.16
C VAL A 21 -0.55 1.57 -6.35
N SER A 22 -1.60 2.14 -6.97
CA SER A 22 -2.48 3.10 -6.34
C SER A 22 -3.84 2.50 -6.02
N GLY A 23 -4.51 3.02 -4.99
CA GLY A 23 -5.86 2.61 -4.62
C GLY A 23 -6.67 3.79 -4.06
N PRO A 24 -8.00 3.62 -3.89
CA PRO A 24 -8.85 4.67 -3.34
C PRO A 24 -8.49 5.00 -1.89
N GLY A 25 -8.04 6.23 -1.65
CA GLY A 25 -7.67 6.71 -0.31
C GLY A 25 -8.22 8.08 0.06
N TYR A 26 -8.97 8.74 -0.82
CA TYR A 26 -9.53 10.08 -0.56
C TYR A 26 -11.05 9.97 -0.37
N ASN A 27 -11.56 10.55 0.72
CA ASN A 27 -12.96 10.50 1.13
C ASN A 27 -13.54 9.07 1.13
N VAL A 28 -12.85 8.15 1.80
CA VAL A 28 -13.27 6.76 1.94
C VAL A 28 -14.18 6.64 3.17
N ARG A 29 -15.44 6.27 2.94
CA ARG A 29 -16.41 5.97 3.99
C ARG A 29 -16.23 4.54 4.46
N SER A 30 -16.01 4.34 5.76
CA SER A 30 -15.87 3.02 6.39
C SER A 30 -16.52 2.99 7.77
N SER A 31 -16.59 1.80 8.38
CA SER A 31 -17.05 1.62 9.76
C SER A 31 -16.18 2.41 10.74
N TRP A 32 -16.78 2.84 11.85
CA TRP A 32 -16.13 3.65 12.85
C TRP A 32 -16.34 3.11 14.27
N ASN A 33 -15.41 3.40 15.17
CA ASN A 33 -15.35 2.78 16.50
C ASN A 33 -16.33 3.39 17.53
N THR A 34 -17.12 4.39 17.15
CA THR A 34 -18.05 5.07 18.07
C THR A 34 -19.41 4.35 18.21
N GLY A 35 -19.63 3.25 17.50
CA GLY A 35 -20.85 2.44 17.62
C GLY A 35 -20.97 1.37 16.55
N THR A 36 -21.90 0.43 16.71
CA THR A 36 -22.11 -0.71 15.80
C THR A 36 -22.66 -0.32 14.42
N SER A 37 -23.33 0.83 14.33
CA SER A 37 -23.83 1.42 13.09
C SER A 37 -23.03 2.66 12.66
N ALA A 38 -21.92 2.96 13.34
CA ALA A 38 -21.16 4.16 13.08
C ALA A 38 -20.32 4.04 11.80
N TYR A 39 -20.32 5.11 11.02
CA TYR A 39 -19.48 5.26 9.84
C TYR A 39 -18.77 6.60 9.91
N ASN A 40 -17.58 6.65 9.34
CA ASN A 40 -16.83 7.88 9.17
C ASN A 40 -16.20 7.91 7.79
N THR A 41 -16.03 9.11 7.25
CA THR A 41 -15.35 9.34 5.97
C THR A 41 -14.03 10.01 6.26
N ILE A 42 -12.94 9.29 5.97
CA ILE A 42 -11.59 9.78 6.21
C ILE A 42 -10.73 9.61 4.95
N SER A 43 -9.60 10.29 4.94
CA SER A 43 -8.65 10.27 3.84
C SER A 43 -7.26 9.88 4.32
N GLY A 44 -6.56 9.07 3.53
CA GLY A 44 -5.19 8.66 3.79
C GLY A 44 -4.77 7.48 2.93
N THR A 45 -3.47 7.28 2.79
CA THR A 45 -2.93 6.04 2.20
C THR A 45 -3.31 4.82 3.04
N SER A 46 -3.50 4.99 4.35
CA SER A 46 -4.10 3.97 5.24
C SER A 46 -5.47 3.47 4.78
N MET A 47 -6.22 4.27 4.00
CA MET A 47 -7.50 3.87 3.42
C MET A 47 -7.33 3.25 2.02
N ALA A 48 -6.26 3.59 1.30
CA ALA A 48 -5.89 2.92 0.06
C ALA A 48 -5.38 1.49 0.28
N THR A 49 -4.58 1.28 1.32
CA THR A 49 -4.02 -0.03 1.68
C THR A 49 -5.06 -1.15 1.80
N PRO A 50 -6.18 -1.01 2.55
CA PRO A 50 -7.18 -2.07 2.66
C PRO A 50 -7.91 -2.36 1.34
N HIS A 51 -8.01 -1.40 0.41
CA HIS A 51 -8.53 -1.69 -0.94
C HIS A 51 -7.60 -2.64 -1.70
N VAL A 52 -6.28 -2.37 -1.68
CA VAL A 52 -5.29 -3.26 -2.31
C VAL A 52 -5.27 -4.63 -1.63
N ALA A 53 -5.33 -4.67 -0.30
CA ALA A 53 -5.43 -5.91 0.46
C ALA A 53 -6.69 -6.72 0.10
N GLY A 54 -7.83 -6.06 -0.10
CA GLY A 54 -9.06 -6.70 -0.59
C GLY A 54 -8.90 -7.33 -1.97
N VAL A 55 -8.21 -6.65 -2.91
CA VAL A 55 -7.89 -7.25 -4.22
C VAL A 55 -7.02 -8.49 -4.07
N VAL A 56 -6.00 -8.45 -3.21
CA VAL A 56 -5.16 -9.62 -2.92
C VAL A 56 -5.97 -10.76 -2.30
N ALA A 57 -6.91 -10.46 -1.40
CA ALA A 57 -7.79 -11.45 -0.81
C ALA A 57 -8.65 -12.15 -1.88
N LEU A 58 -9.17 -11.41 -2.87
CA LEU A 58 -9.92 -11.99 -4.00
C LEU A 58 -9.02 -12.88 -4.88
N LEU A 59 -7.78 -12.47 -5.13
CA LEU A 59 -6.82 -13.29 -5.88
C LEU A 59 -6.53 -14.62 -5.17
N LEU A 60 -6.34 -14.57 -3.86
CA LEU A 60 -6.09 -15.75 -3.02
C LEU A 60 -7.34 -16.61 -2.85
N GLN A 61 -8.54 -16.01 -2.84
CA GLN A 61 -9.80 -16.75 -2.84
C GLN A 61 -9.96 -17.56 -4.14
N ASN A 62 -9.62 -16.97 -5.28
CA ASN A 62 -9.70 -17.65 -6.58
C ASN A 62 -8.59 -18.70 -6.76
N ASN A 63 -7.37 -18.40 -6.28
CA ASN A 63 -6.26 -19.35 -6.30
C ASN A 63 -5.41 -19.22 -5.01
N PRO A 64 -5.64 -20.09 -4.00
CA PRO A 64 -4.91 -20.06 -2.74
C PRO A 64 -3.42 -20.40 -2.84
N SER A 65 -2.97 -20.97 -3.96
CA SER A 65 -1.57 -21.38 -4.17
C SER A 65 -0.68 -20.26 -4.71
N LEU A 66 -1.24 -19.07 -4.96
CA LEU A 66 -0.46 -17.95 -5.48
C LEU A 66 0.67 -17.55 -4.54
N THR A 67 1.87 -17.44 -5.10
CA THR A 67 3.03 -16.86 -4.42
C THR A 67 2.96 -15.34 -4.39
N PHE A 68 3.71 -14.72 -3.47
CA PHE A 68 3.87 -13.26 -3.43
C PHE A 68 4.32 -12.68 -4.77
N ALA A 69 5.26 -13.32 -5.47
CA ALA A 69 5.76 -12.85 -6.76
C ALA A 69 4.66 -12.86 -7.84
N GLN A 70 3.82 -13.90 -7.86
CA GLN A 70 2.69 -14.00 -8.78
C GLN A 70 1.61 -12.95 -8.45
N ILE A 71 1.29 -12.75 -7.17
CA ILE A 71 0.34 -11.70 -6.73
C ILE A 71 0.85 -10.33 -7.15
N LYS A 72 2.13 -10.03 -6.90
CA LYS A 72 2.74 -8.75 -7.29
C LYS A 72 2.67 -8.57 -8.81
N SER A 73 3.02 -9.59 -9.59
CA SER A 73 2.96 -9.56 -11.05
C SER A 73 1.53 -9.27 -11.54
N ILE A 74 0.54 -10.04 -11.07
CA ILE A 74 -0.88 -9.85 -11.40
C ILE A 74 -1.32 -8.42 -11.07
N LEU A 75 -1.07 -7.97 -9.84
CA LEU A 75 -1.44 -6.61 -9.42
C LEU A 75 -0.84 -5.54 -10.32
N THR A 76 0.46 -5.63 -10.64
CA THR A 76 1.14 -4.60 -11.44
C THR A 76 0.75 -4.60 -12.92
N THR A 77 0.34 -5.75 -13.47
CA THR A 77 0.01 -5.90 -14.89
C THR A 77 -1.47 -5.70 -15.20
N THR A 78 -2.33 -5.63 -14.18
CA THR A 78 -3.80 -5.54 -14.32
C THR A 78 -4.39 -4.22 -13.84
N THR A 79 -3.55 -3.20 -13.63
CA THR A 79 -3.99 -1.86 -13.21
C THR A 79 -4.74 -1.10 -14.30
N ASP A 80 -5.48 -0.08 -13.88
CA ASP A 80 -6.01 0.96 -14.77
C ASP A 80 -5.09 2.18 -14.77
N THR A 81 -4.74 2.63 -15.98
CA THR A 81 -3.90 3.81 -16.21
C THR A 81 -4.63 4.88 -17.03
N SER A 82 -5.51 4.47 -17.94
CA SER A 82 -6.17 5.36 -18.91
C SER A 82 -7.15 6.36 -18.28
N THR A 83 -7.69 6.08 -17.10
CA THR A 83 -8.64 6.97 -16.41
C THR A 83 -7.97 7.93 -15.42
N LEU A 84 -6.66 7.77 -15.20
CA LEU A 84 -5.93 8.57 -14.23
C LEU A 84 -5.68 9.97 -14.78
N LYS A 85 -6.14 10.98 -14.04
CA LYS A 85 -5.78 12.37 -14.26
C LYS A 85 -4.31 12.55 -13.91
N ALA A 86 -3.60 13.30 -14.76
CA ALA A 86 -2.23 13.73 -14.49
C ALA A 86 -2.13 14.29 -13.06
N ALA A 87 -1.15 13.80 -12.29
CA ALA A 87 -0.78 14.36 -11.01
C ALA A 87 -0.11 15.74 -11.17
N GLY A 88 0.49 16.01 -12.33
CA GLY A 88 1.20 17.27 -12.63
C GLY A 88 2.64 17.30 -12.15
N TYR A 89 3.20 16.16 -11.74
CA TYR A 89 4.57 16.05 -11.22
C TYR A 89 5.41 15.07 -12.05
N THR A 90 6.64 15.45 -12.36
CA THR A 90 7.64 14.55 -12.97
C THR A 90 8.66 14.17 -11.90
N CYS A 91 8.44 13.05 -11.21
CA CYS A 91 9.31 12.61 -10.12
C CYS A 91 10.31 11.56 -10.60
N GLY A 92 11.59 11.73 -10.23
CA GLY A 92 12.67 10.81 -10.62
C GLY A 92 12.86 10.66 -12.13
N GLY A 93 12.62 11.74 -12.89
CA GLY A 93 12.78 11.78 -14.35
C GLY A 93 11.75 10.96 -15.15
N LYS A 94 10.70 10.44 -14.51
CA LYS A 94 9.62 9.71 -15.20
C LYS A 94 8.43 10.63 -15.47
N ALA A 95 8.04 10.72 -16.73
CA ALA A 95 6.87 11.50 -17.15
C ALA A 95 5.59 10.97 -16.47
N ASP A 96 4.75 11.90 -16.00
CA ASP A 96 3.52 11.59 -15.26
C ASP A 96 2.55 10.69 -16.04
N GLY A 97 2.41 10.89 -17.36
CA GLY A 97 1.53 10.08 -18.19
C GLY A 97 2.09 8.70 -18.60
N THR A 98 3.32 8.36 -18.24
CA THR A 98 3.98 7.12 -18.67
C THR A 98 4.07 6.14 -17.51
N PHE A 99 3.47 4.96 -17.65
CA PHE A 99 3.43 3.95 -16.58
C PHE A 99 4.46 2.83 -16.81
N PRO A 100 5.11 2.32 -15.75
CA PRO A 100 4.98 2.80 -14.37
C PRO A 100 5.73 4.12 -14.13
N ASN A 101 5.16 4.97 -13.27
CA ASN A 101 5.76 6.23 -12.82
C ASN A 101 5.87 6.28 -11.29
N ASN A 102 6.50 7.34 -10.80
CA ASN A 102 6.72 7.55 -9.38
C ASN A 102 5.54 8.26 -8.66
N ASN A 103 4.44 8.53 -9.36
CA ASN A 103 3.23 9.11 -8.79
C ASN A 103 2.23 8.01 -8.41
N PHE A 104 1.92 7.14 -9.37
CA PHE A 104 0.87 6.14 -9.30
C PHE A 104 1.41 4.70 -9.27
N GLY A 105 2.72 4.52 -9.45
CA GLY A 105 3.31 3.21 -9.67
C GLY A 105 2.91 2.66 -11.02
N TYR A 106 2.47 1.41 -11.04
CA TYR A 106 1.94 0.76 -12.25
C TYR A 106 0.53 1.24 -12.62
N GLY A 107 -0.20 1.92 -11.72
CA GLY A 107 -1.54 2.43 -11.95
C GLY A 107 -2.48 2.12 -10.78
N ARG A 108 -3.78 2.39 -10.94
CA ARG A 108 -4.78 2.08 -9.92
C ARG A 108 -5.16 0.61 -9.99
N VAL A 109 -5.25 -0.06 -8.84
CA VAL A 109 -5.69 -1.46 -8.76
C VAL A 109 -7.07 -1.66 -9.39
N ASN A 110 -7.24 -2.77 -10.10
CA ASN A 110 -8.51 -3.19 -10.69
C ASN A 110 -8.80 -4.64 -10.30
N ALA A 111 -9.76 -4.84 -9.39
CA ALA A 111 -10.08 -6.16 -8.84
C ALA A 111 -10.53 -7.15 -9.92
N LEU A 112 -11.38 -6.70 -10.85
CA LEU A 112 -11.96 -7.56 -11.87
C LEU A 112 -10.89 -8.03 -12.87
N LYS A 113 -10.06 -7.10 -13.38
CA LYS A 113 -8.95 -7.47 -14.27
C LYS A 113 -7.96 -8.40 -13.58
N ALA A 114 -7.66 -8.15 -12.30
CA ALA A 114 -6.76 -8.98 -11.51
C ALA A 114 -7.27 -10.42 -11.39
N VAL A 115 -8.50 -10.63 -10.95
CA VAL A 115 -9.08 -11.98 -10.80
C VAL A 115 -9.22 -12.67 -12.16
N ASN A 116 -9.69 -11.96 -13.19
CA ASN A 116 -9.87 -12.55 -14.53
C ASN A 116 -8.54 -12.95 -15.18
N SER A 117 -7.42 -12.33 -14.82
CA SER A 117 -6.09 -12.66 -15.36
C SER A 117 -5.57 -14.04 -14.92
N GLN A 118 -6.14 -14.63 -13.86
CA GLN A 118 -5.75 -15.96 -13.39
C GLN A 118 -6.34 -17.09 -14.27
N GLY A 119 -7.23 -16.75 -15.22
CA GLY A 119 -8.08 -17.74 -15.90
C GLY A 119 -9.13 -18.31 -14.94
N SER A 120 -10.13 -19.01 -15.48
CA SER A 120 -11.07 -19.77 -14.65
C SER A 120 -10.37 -21.02 -14.12
N THR A 121 -9.60 -20.87 -13.06
CA THR A 121 -9.22 -22.01 -12.24
C THR A 121 -10.40 -22.28 -11.33
N THR A 122 -11.42 -23.01 -11.80
CA THR A 122 -12.37 -23.64 -10.87
C THR A 122 -11.51 -24.40 -9.87
N PRO A 123 -11.47 -23.99 -8.58
CA PRO A 123 -10.76 -24.78 -7.61
C PRO A 123 -11.46 -26.14 -7.61
N ALA A 124 -10.72 -27.23 -7.81
CA ALA A 124 -11.23 -28.53 -7.41
C ALA A 124 -11.74 -28.35 -5.97
N PRO A 125 -12.99 -28.76 -5.65
CA PRO A 125 -13.57 -28.51 -4.34
C PRO A 125 -12.56 -29.03 -3.32
N THR A 126 -11.96 -28.10 -2.58
CA THR A 126 -11.19 -28.48 -1.42
C THR A 126 -12.24 -29.00 -0.48
N THR A 127 -12.35 -30.32 -0.35
CA THR A 127 -13.16 -30.96 0.68
C THR A 127 -12.79 -30.24 1.96
N ALA A 128 -13.70 -29.40 2.47
CA ALA A 128 -13.49 -28.76 3.74
C ALA A 128 -13.28 -29.90 4.73
N THR A 129 -12.09 -30.02 5.30
CA THR A 129 -11.90 -30.84 6.49
C THR A 129 -13.00 -30.38 7.45
N PRO A 130 -13.90 -31.26 7.92
CA PRO A 130 -15.02 -30.85 8.74
C PRO A 130 -14.46 -30.04 9.91
N THR A 131 -14.81 -28.76 9.93
CA THR A 131 -14.55 -27.90 11.08
C THR A 131 -15.36 -28.53 12.20
N VAL A 132 -14.67 -29.08 13.19
CA VAL A 132 -15.29 -29.65 14.37
C VAL A 132 -16.26 -28.61 14.91
N ALA A 133 -17.54 -28.99 15.07
CA ALA A 133 -18.55 -28.08 15.59
C ALA A 133 -18.03 -27.44 16.90
N PRO A 134 -18.23 -26.13 17.11
CA PRO A 134 -17.80 -25.49 18.34
C PRO A 134 -18.48 -26.19 19.51
N THR A 135 -17.70 -26.93 20.30
CA THR A 135 -18.14 -27.44 21.59
C THR A 135 -18.56 -26.23 22.42
N SER A 136 -19.81 -26.21 22.88
CA SER A 136 -20.34 -25.22 23.80
C SER A 136 -19.65 -25.36 25.17
N ALA A 137 -18.40 -24.93 25.24
CA ALA A 137 -17.72 -24.68 26.50
C ALA A 137 -18.23 -23.32 27.04
N PRO A 138 -18.71 -23.24 28.29
CA PRO A 138 -19.17 -21.98 28.84
C PRO A 138 -18.03 -20.96 28.84
N THR A 139 -18.27 -19.81 28.23
CA THR A 139 -17.39 -18.63 28.28
C THR A 139 -17.24 -18.21 29.75
N PRO A 140 -16.05 -18.28 30.36
CA PRO A 140 -15.82 -17.70 31.68
C PRO A 140 -16.06 -16.19 31.61
N ALA A 141 -16.72 -15.64 32.64
CA ALA A 141 -16.91 -14.19 32.78
C ALA A 141 -15.56 -13.44 32.62
N PRO A 142 -15.55 -12.24 32.02
CA PRO A 142 -14.33 -11.51 31.75
C PRO A 142 -13.66 -11.15 33.08
N THR A 143 -12.53 -11.81 33.36
CA THR A 143 -11.62 -11.34 34.40
C THR A 143 -10.82 -10.19 33.80
N THR A 144 -10.93 -9.02 34.44
CA THR A 144 -10.17 -7.81 34.11
C THR A 144 -8.68 -8.08 34.27
N LYS A 145 -8.04 -8.61 33.24
CA LYS A 145 -6.60 -8.61 33.12
C LYS A 145 -6.19 -7.25 32.57
N THR A 146 -5.48 -6.48 33.38
CA THR A 146 -4.75 -5.29 32.96
C THR A 146 -4.00 -5.61 31.66
N PRO A 147 -4.08 -4.77 30.61
CA PRO A 147 -3.39 -5.04 29.35
C PRO A 147 -1.90 -5.22 29.61
N THR A 148 -1.41 -6.44 29.45
CA THR A 148 0.03 -6.68 29.38
C THR A 148 0.43 -6.40 27.94
N SER A 149 1.32 -5.43 27.74
CA SER A 149 1.88 -5.10 26.43
C SER A 149 2.38 -6.38 25.75
N ALA A 150 1.81 -6.69 24.58
CA ALA A 150 2.35 -7.73 23.72
C ALA A 150 3.80 -7.35 23.35
N PRO A 151 4.78 -8.28 23.47
CA PRO A 151 6.12 -8.00 23.02
C PRO A 151 6.08 -7.73 21.52
N THR A 152 6.45 -6.50 21.14
CA THR A 152 6.74 -6.15 19.76
C THR A 152 7.95 -6.97 19.32
N PRO A 153 7.89 -7.76 18.24
CA PRO A 153 9.08 -8.39 17.70
C PRO A 153 10.11 -7.31 17.37
N ALA A 154 11.28 -7.38 17.99
CA ALA A 154 12.38 -6.48 17.71
C ALA A 154 12.74 -6.57 16.21
N PRO A 155 12.96 -5.44 15.52
CA PRO A 155 13.43 -5.47 14.15
C PRO A 155 14.80 -6.14 14.11
N THR A 156 14.95 -7.18 13.30
CA THR A 156 16.26 -7.73 12.97
C THR A 156 16.97 -6.76 12.04
N THR A 157 17.89 -5.99 12.61
CA THR A 157 18.76 -5.06 11.88
C THR A 157 19.67 -5.87 10.97
N LYS A 158 19.34 -5.96 9.68
CA LYS A 158 20.34 -6.25 8.66
C LYS A 158 21.18 -5.00 8.47
N THR A 159 22.49 -5.15 8.61
CA THR A 159 23.51 -4.13 8.33
C THR A 159 23.25 -3.48 6.97
N PRO A 160 23.13 -2.14 6.88
CA PRO A 160 23.01 -1.47 5.60
C PRO A 160 24.32 -1.60 4.82
N THR A 161 24.21 -2.07 3.57
CA THR A 161 25.24 -1.98 2.55
C THR A 161 25.60 -0.49 2.34
N PRO A 162 26.89 -0.10 2.31
CA PRO A 162 27.26 1.30 2.13
C PRO A 162 26.77 1.82 0.77
N ALA A 163 26.19 3.02 0.81
CA ALA A 163 25.63 3.72 -0.33
C ALA A 163 26.72 4.09 -1.36
N PRO A 164 26.47 3.99 -2.68
CA PRO A 164 27.32 4.60 -3.67
C PRO A 164 27.16 6.14 -3.59
N THR A 165 28.26 6.82 -3.28
CA THR A 165 28.37 8.27 -3.36
C THR A 165 28.43 8.69 -4.82
N THR A 166 27.37 9.31 -5.32
CA THR A 166 27.44 10.52 -6.17
C THR A 166 26.02 10.95 -6.56
N LYS A 167 25.61 12.17 -6.17
CA LYS A 167 25.19 13.21 -7.11
C LYS A 167 24.95 14.57 -6.42
N THR A 168 25.30 15.58 -7.19
CA THR A 168 25.15 17.04 -7.12
C THR A 168 24.25 17.62 -6.02
N PRO A 169 24.67 18.68 -5.30
CA PRO A 169 23.92 19.22 -4.17
C PRO A 169 22.63 19.89 -4.63
N SER A 170 21.48 19.31 -4.29
CA SER A 170 20.22 20.04 -4.21
C SER A 170 19.99 20.49 -2.76
N ASN A 171 19.41 21.66 -2.59
CA ASN A 171 19.16 22.30 -1.30
C ASN A 171 17.95 21.68 -0.55
N CYS A 172 17.68 20.38 -0.73
CA CYS A 172 16.51 19.72 -0.17
C CYS A 172 16.48 19.81 1.35
N ALA A 173 17.65 19.73 2.01
CA ALA A 173 17.78 19.81 3.47
C ALA A 173 17.22 21.10 4.09
N SER A 174 17.10 22.20 3.34
CA SER A 174 16.50 23.45 3.82
C SER A 174 14.99 23.56 3.57
N LEU A 175 14.37 22.61 2.87
CA LEU A 175 12.95 22.66 2.55
C LEU A 175 12.09 22.14 3.72
N GLY A 176 11.05 22.90 4.07
CA GLY A 176 9.99 22.43 4.95
C GLY A 176 9.13 21.35 4.28
N PHE A 177 8.24 20.72 5.04
CA PHE A 177 7.40 19.61 4.54
C PHE A 177 6.66 19.94 3.23
N TYR A 178 6.01 21.10 3.15
CA TYR A 178 5.24 21.50 1.97
C TYR A 178 6.14 21.74 0.75
N ASP A 179 7.23 22.50 0.90
CA ASP A 179 8.15 22.79 -0.20
C ASP A 179 8.87 21.51 -0.68
N CYS A 180 9.20 20.62 0.25
CA CYS A 180 9.74 19.31 -0.06
C CYS A 180 8.75 18.45 -0.84
N TYR A 181 7.49 18.43 -0.41
CA TYR A 181 6.42 17.64 -1.02
C TYR A 181 6.12 18.05 -2.47
N TYR A 182 6.27 19.34 -2.79
CA TYR A 182 6.09 19.87 -4.14
C TYR A 182 7.39 19.96 -4.96
N SER A 183 8.55 19.64 -4.36
CA SER A 183 9.83 19.64 -5.05
C SER A 183 9.94 18.46 -6.01
N LEU A 184 10.59 18.70 -7.15
CA LEU A 184 10.84 17.68 -8.18
C LEU A 184 12.07 16.81 -7.87
N ASN A 185 12.96 17.28 -6.99
CA ASN A 185 14.27 16.67 -6.72
C ASN A 185 14.43 16.21 -5.26
N CYS A 186 13.38 16.33 -4.44
CA CYS A 186 13.45 15.99 -3.03
C CYS A 186 12.35 15.01 -2.61
N ILE A 187 12.61 14.24 -1.56
CA ILE A 187 11.63 13.38 -0.91
C ILE A 187 11.57 13.65 0.60
N TRP A 188 10.36 13.66 1.15
CA TRP A 188 10.17 13.79 2.59
C TRP A 188 10.43 12.44 3.27
N SER A 189 11.41 12.43 4.18
CA SER A 189 11.73 11.27 5.01
C SER A 189 10.97 11.34 6.33
N TRP A 190 10.05 10.40 6.54
CA TRP A 190 9.29 10.29 7.79
C TRP A 190 10.11 9.72 8.96
N SER A 191 11.24 9.07 8.69
CA SER A 191 12.12 8.56 9.74
C SER A 191 12.99 9.67 10.35
N SER A 192 13.42 10.63 9.53
CA SER A 192 14.25 11.75 9.95
C SER A 192 13.50 13.07 10.09
N TYR A 193 12.20 13.10 9.75
CA TYR A 193 11.38 14.32 9.66
C TYR A 193 12.10 15.43 8.90
N SER A 194 12.78 15.06 7.81
CA SER A 194 13.58 15.96 7.01
C SER A 194 13.39 15.69 5.53
N CYS A 195 13.60 16.73 4.73
CA CYS A 195 13.63 16.62 3.30
C CYS A 195 15.03 16.21 2.83
N VAL A 196 15.10 15.16 2.02
CA VAL A 196 16.37 14.63 1.50
C VAL A 196 16.38 14.68 -0.02
N ASP A 197 17.58 14.77 -0.58
CA ASP A 197 17.79 14.66 -2.02
C ASP A 197 17.36 13.28 -2.54
N TYR A 198 17.05 13.26 -3.83
CA TYR A 198 16.81 12.03 -4.60
C TYR A 198 18.05 11.15 -4.76
#